data_AF-A0A1C0VS70-F1
#
_entry.id   AF-A0A1C0VS70-F1
#
_cell.length_a   1.000
_cell.length_b   1.000
_cell.length_c   1.000
_cell.angle_alpha   90.00
_cell.angle_beta   90.00
_cell.angle_gamma   90.00
#
_symmetry.space_group_name_H-M   'P 1'
#
loop_
_entity.id
_entity.type
_entity.pdbx_description
1 polymer ?
#
loop_
_entity_poly.entity_id
_entity_poly.type
_entity_poly.pdbx_seq_one_letter_code
_entity_poly.pdbx_strand_id
1 'polypeptide(L)'
;MKVQTSTLKQNISQKWAITLCYEEQEKLEPRVAQIIEYLAQNCEWPNEWMISDIDATGRCGDRLTKKGNNEEVLCLCTSDLLSVLNEEGQVIELDASLVKNGDEVFKILIRDGVSVDVLGSGEVMPLSVLGKYVTVDKSLFLWC
;
A
#
# COMPACT_ATOMS: atom_id res chain seq x y z
N MET A 1 9.41 -5.06 27.51
CA MET A 1 8.82 -3.76 27.11
C MET A 1 7.41 -4.04 26.60
N LYS A 2 6.38 -3.38 27.16
CA LYS A 2 5.01 -3.51 26.63
C LYS A 2 4.95 -2.69 25.33
N VAL A 3 4.82 -3.35 24.19
CA VAL A 3 4.46 -2.69 22.95
C VAL A 3 3.03 -2.19 23.15
N GLN A 4 2.86 -0.88 23.28
CA GLN A 4 1.55 -0.25 23.12
C GLN A 4 1.22 -0.38 21.64
N THR A 5 0.53 -1.46 21.25
CA THR A 5 -0.13 -1.55 19.96
C THR A 5 -1.31 -0.59 20.01
N SER A 6 -1.12 0.63 19.53
CA SER A 6 -2.22 1.51 19.22
C SER A 6 -2.89 0.99 17.95
N THR A 7 -4.07 0.36 18.08
CA THR A 7 -4.88 -0.02 16.92
C THR A 7 -5.17 1.22 16.08
N LEU A 8 -4.94 1.14 14.76
CA LEU A 8 -5.21 2.24 13.86
C LEU A 8 -6.72 2.49 13.80
N LYS A 9 -7.16 3.69 14.21
CA LYS A 9 -8.59 4.03 14.22
C LYS A 9 -9.09 4.34 12.83
N GLN A 10 -9.95 3.46 12.32
CA GLN A 10 -10.61 3.67 11.04
C GLN A 10 -11.87 4.51 11.18
N ASN A 11 -12.05 5.43 10.24
CA ASN A 11 -13.31 6.14 10.03
C ASN A 11 -13.48 6.38 8.53
N ILE A 12 -14.41 5.64 7.91
CA ILE A 12 -14.65 5.67 6.45
C ILE A 12 -15.08 7.05 5.96
N SER A 13 -15.69 7.89 6.82
CA SER A 13 -16.06 9.26 6.45
C SER A 13 -14.86 10.22 6.43
N GLN A 14 -13.73 9.85 7.05
CA GLN A 14 -12.54 10.67 7.14
C GLN A 14 -11.46 10.14 6.19
N LYS A 15 -11.60 10.46 4.91
CA LYS A 15 -10.64 10.05 3.89
C LYS A 15 -9.51 11.06 3.72
N TRP A 16 -8.29 10.55 3.55
CA TRP A 16 -7.07 11.31 3.27
C TRP A 16 -6.27 10.67 2.14
N ALA A 17 -5.44 11.48 1.47
CA ALA A 17 -4.52 11.05 0.43
C ALA A 17 -3.20 11.82 0.56
N ILE A 18 -2.08 11.12 0.40
CA ILE A 18 -0.73 11.68 0.46
C ILE A 18 0.13 11.11 -0.67
N THR A 19 1.10 11.90 -1.12
CA THR A 19 2.18 11.44 -1.99
C THR A 19 3.46 11.38 -1.19
N LEU A 20 4.15 10.24 -1.20
CA LEU A 20 5.42 10.06 -0.51
C LEU A 20 6.52 10.88 -1.20
N CYS A 21 7.40 11.48 -0.40
CA CYS A 21 8.55 12.23 -0.88
C CYS A 21 9.83 11.46 -0.55
N TYR A 22 10.49 10.95 -1.58
CA TYR A 22 11.71 10.16 -1.45
C TYR A 22 12.94 11.04 -1.28
N GLU A 23 13.87 10.61 -0.43
CA GLU A 23 15.24 11.14 -0.41
C GLU A 23 16.09 10.48 -1.51
N GLU A 24 17.21 11.11 -1.91
CA GLU A 24 18.02 10.67 -3.07
C GLU A 24 18.49 9.20 -3.03
N GLN A 25 18.54 8.58 -1.86
CA GLN A 25 18.96 7.19 -1.67
C GLN A 25 17.84 6.28 -1.15
N GLU A 26 16.64 6.82 -0.95
CA GLU A 26 15.51 6.05 -0.47
C GLU A 26 14.93 5.19 -1.60
N LYS A 27 14.80 3.89 -1.35
CA LYS A 27 14.16 2.96 -2.28
C LYS A 27 12.67 2.88 -2.02
N LEU A 28 11.90 2.74 -3.09
CA LEU A 28 10.46 2.67 -3.06
C LEU A 28 9.95 1.43 -2.33
N GLU A 29 10.51 0.26 -2.61
CA GLU A 29 9.96 -0.99 -2.11
C GLU A 29 10.11 -1.15 -0.59
N PRO A 30 11.26 -0.86 0.05
CA PRO A 30 11.37 -0.88 1.51
C PRO A 30 10.40 0.10 2.19
N ARG A 31 10.18 1.27 1.59
CA ARG A 31 9.23 2.27 2.10
C ARG A 31 7.80 1.72 2.08
N VAL A 32 7.38 1.16 0.95
CA VAL A 32 6.03 0.60 0.80
C VAL A 32 5.86 -0.65 1.67
N ALA A 33 6.89 -1.50 1.78
CA ALA A 33 6.90 -2.67 2.65
C ALA A 33 6.67 -2.27 4.11
N GLN A 34 7.35 -1.23 4.61
CA GLN A 34 7.15 -0.73 5.97
C GLN A 34 5.71 -0.30 6.25
N ILE A 35 5.05 0.33 5.26
CA ILE A 35 3.64 0.73 5.36
C ILE A 35 2.74 -0.51 5.45
N ILE A 36 2.94 -1.49 4.57
CA ILE A 36 2.16 -2.73 4.55
C ILE A 36 2.36 -3.54 5.84
N GLU A 37 3.59 -3.63 6.34
CA GLU A 37 3.89 -4.26 7.63
C GLU A 37 3.21 -3.56 8.79
N TYR A 38 3.23 -2.22 8.81
CA TYR A 38 2.54 -1.45 9.84
C TYR A 38 1.04 -1.72 9.81
N LEU A 39 0.41 -1.68 8.63
CA LEU A 39 -1.00 -2.01 8.48
C LEU A 39 -1.27 -3.44 8.95
N ALA A 40 -0.40 -4.39 8.59
CA ALA A 40 -0.55 -5.78 8.97
C ALA A 40 -0.55 -6.01 10.50
N GLN A 41 0.22 -5.20 11.23
CA GLN A 41 0.36 -5.29 12.68
C GLN A 41 -0.69 -4.49 13.46
N ASN A 42 -1.30 -3.46 12.84
CA ASN A 42 -2.17 -2.51 13.52
C ASN A 42 -3.63 -2.54 13.04
N CYS A 43 -3.95 -3.41 12.07
CA CYS A 43 -5.31 -3.72 11.63
C CYS A 43 -5.78 -5.05 12.26
N GLU A 44 -6.95 -5.05 12.88
CA GLU A 44 -7.49 -6.21 13.61
C GLU A 44 -8.16 -7.28 12.72
N TRP A 45 -8.18 -7.10 11.39
CA TRP A 45 -8.83 -7.99 10.43
C TRP A 45 -7.80 -8.67 9.51
N PRO A 46 -8.18 -9.77 8.82
CA PRO A 46 -7.32 -10.39 7.82
C PRO A 46 -6.96 -9.36 6.74
N ASN A 47 -5.67 -9.12 6.56
CA ASN A 47 -5.16 -8.16 5.59
C ASN A 47 -5.09 -8.81 4.20
N GLU A 48 -6.25 -8.87 3.56
CA GLU A 48 -6.42 -9.27 2.18
C GLU A 48 -6.41 -8.04 1.27
N TRP A 49 -5.49 -8.05 0.32
CA TRP A 49 -5.25 -6.98 -0.63
C TRP A 49 -5.90 -7.34 -1.95
N MET A 50 -6.75 -6.44 -2.45
CA MET A 50 -7.27 -6.49 -3.80
C MET A 50 -6.32 -5.73 -4.70
N ILE A 51 -5.72 -6.43 -5.66
CA ILE A 51 -4.79 -5.87 -6.63
C ILE A 51 -5.56 -5.67 -7.93
N SER A 52 -5.74 -4.40 -8.29
CA SER A 52 -6.43 -3.99 -9.53
C SER A 52 -5.45 -3.90 -10.70
N ASP A 53 -4.19 -3.60 -10.41
CA ASP A 53 -3.11 -3.57 -11.40
C ASP A 53 -1.77 -3.90 -10.73
N ILE A 54 -0.90 -4.59 -11.46
CA ILE A 54 0.47 -4.88 -11.04
C ILE A 54 1.36 -5.12 -12.26
N ASP A 55 2.39 -4.29 -12.39
CA ASP A 55 3.53 -4.54 -13.26
C ASP A 55 4.80 -4.53 -12.42
N ALA A 56 5.35 -5.72 -12.22
CA ALA A 56 6.60 -5.92 -11.53
C ALA A 56 7.45 -6.99 -12.21
N THR A 57 8.76 -6.84 -12.10
CA THR A 57 9.76 -7.79 -12.61
C THR A 57 10.34 -8.63 -11.48
N GLY A 58 11.31 -9.50 -11.76
CA GLY A 58 11.87 -10.41 -10.75
C GLY A 58 11.03 -11.67 -10.58
N ARG A 59 11.46 -12.58 -9.70
CA ARG A 59 10.84 -13.91 -9.63
C ARG A 59 9.41 -13.85 -9.09
N CYS A 60 9.17 -13.03 -8.08
CA CYS A 60 7.87 -12.84 -7.47
C CYS A 60 7.04 -11.87 -8.31
N GLY A 61 7.63 -10.77 -8.78
CA GLY A 61 6.96 -9.80 -9.66
C GLY A 61 6.48 -10.45 -10.95
N ASP A 62 7.35 -11.10 -11.72
CA ASP A 62 6.98 -11.76 -12.99
C ASP A 62 5.79 -12.73 -12.82
N ARG A 63 5.76 -13.44 -11.69
CA ARG A 63 4.71 -14.40 -11.38
C ARG A 63 3.39 -13.69 -11.10
N LEU A 64 3.40 -12.61 -10.31
CA LEU A 64 2.19 -11.88 -9.98
C LEU A 64 1.70 -11.02 -11.14
N THR A 65 2.58 -10.39 -11.92
CA THR A 65 2.24 -9.71 -13.17
C THR A 65 1.53 -10.66 -14.13
N LYS A 66 2.07 -11.87 -14.34
CA LYS A 66 1.39 -12.90 -15.15
C LYS A 66 0.04 -13.30 -14.57
N LYS A 67 -0.10 -13.36 -13.25
CA LYS A 67 -1.37 -13.72 -12.61
C LYS A 67 -2.41 -12.60 -12.78
N GLY A 68 -2.04 -11.36 -12.48
CA GLY A 68 -2.87 -10.16 -12.65
C GLY A 68 -3.33 -9.97 -14.10
N ASN A 69 -2.48 -10.23 -15.09
CA ASN A 69 -2.87 -10.16 -16.50
C ASN A 69 -3.95 -11.18 -16.92
N ASN A 70 -4.19 -12.23 -16.12
CA ASN A 70 -5.18 -13.26 -16.40
C ASN A 70 -6.41 -13.19 -15.48
N GLU A 71 -6.41 -12.32 -14.48
CA GLU A 71 -7.46 -12.19 -13.46
C GLU A 71 -7.97 -10.75 -13.46
N GLU A 72 -9.30 -10.54 -13.46
CA GLU A 72 -9.86 -9.18 -13.40
C GLU A 72 -9.55 -8.49 -12.06
N VAL A 73 -9.48 -9.27 -10.98
CA VAL A 73 -9.06 -8.82 -9.65
C VAL A 73 -8.24 -9.91 -9.00
N LEU A 74 -7.03 -9.57 -8.57
CA LEU A 74 -6.12 -10.48 -7.90
C LEU A 74 -6.16 -10.24 -6.38
N CYS A 75 -6.62 -11.22 -5.61
CA CYS A 75 -6.54 -11.15 -4.14
C CYS A 75 -5.21 -11.73 -3.63
N LEU A 76 -4.50 -10.97 -2.80
CA LEU A 76 -3.24 -11.37 -2.18
C LEU A 76 -3.31 -11.25 -0.66
N CYS A 77 -2.68 -12.20 0.03
CA CYS A 77 -2.35 -11.99 1.43
C CYS A 77 -1.15 -11.03 1.55
N THR A 78 -1.01 -10.40 2.73
CA THR A 78 0.09 -9.46 3.01
C THR A 78 1.48 -10.05 2.73
N SER A 79 1.72 -11.32 3.07
CA SER A 79 3.03 -11.95 2.83
C SER A 79 3.38 -12.10 1.35
N ASP A 80 2.38 -12.34 0.49
CA ASP A 80 2.61 -12.43 -0.96
C ASP A 80 2.95 -11.05 -1.53
N LEU A 81 2.25 -10.01 -1.09
CA LEU A 81 2.52 -8.63 -1.50
C LEU A 81 3.90 -8.16 -1.03
N LEU A 82 4.27 -8.45 0.22
CA LEU A 82 5.60 -8.17 0.76
C LEU A 82 6.70 -8.92 0.00
N SER A 83 6.42 -10.12 -0.51
CA SER A 83 7.42 -10.89 -1.27
C SER A 83 7.85 -10.19 -2.56
N VAL A 84 6.96 -9.44 -3.20
CA VAL A 84 7.31 -8.62 -4.37
C VAL A 84 8.18 -7.43 -3.98
N LEU A 85 7.84 -6.76 -2.88
CA LEU A 85 8.57 -5.59 -2.39
C LEU A 85 9.96 -5.93 -1.84
N ASN A 86 10.24 -7.21 -1.57
CA ASN A 86 11.56 -7.67 -1.19
C ASN A 86 12.49 -7.89 -2.40
N GLU A 87 11.97 -7.83 -3.63
CA GLU A 87 12.79 -7.84 -4.85
C GLU A 87 13.09 -6.38 -5.25
N GLU A 88 14.28 -5.89 -4.92
CA GLU A 88 14.63 -4.47 -5.10
C GLU A 88 14.62 -4.01 -6.56
N GLY A 89 14.05 -2.83 -6.80
CA GLY A 89 14.01 -2.16 -8.11
C GLY A 89 13.11 -2.85 -9.12
N GLN A 90 12.09 -3.57 -8.65
CA GLN A 90 11.27 -4.43 -9.51
C GLN A 90 9.82 -3.97 -9.65
N VAL A 91 9.30 -3.06 -8.82
CA VAL A 91 7.89 -2.64 -8.92
C VAL A 91 7.77 -1.39 -9.78
N ILE A 92 7.04 -1.51 -10.89
CA ILE A 92 6.82 -0.43 -11.86
C ILE A 92 5.42 0.16 -11.66
N GLU A 93 4.40 -0.69 -11.65
CA GLU A 93 3.02 -0.30 -11.38
C GLU A 93 2.42 -1.16 -10.27
N LEU A 94 1.63 -0.56 -9.39
CA LEU A 94 0.83 -1.27 -8.40
C LEU A 94 -0.41 -0.45 -8.05
N ASP A 95 -1.58 -1.07 -8.15
CA ASP A 95 -2.82 -0.58 -7.54
C ASP A 95 -3.31 -1.63 -6.55
N ALA A 96 -3.04 -1.38 -5.26
CA ALA A 96 -3.35 -2.31 -4.17
C ALA A 96 -4.28 -1.65 -3.13
N SER A 97 -5.49 -2.20 -3.01
CA SER A 97 -6.48 -1.79 -2.01
C SER A 97 -6.58 -2.79 -0.87
N LEU A 98 -6.50 -2.30 0.37
CA LEU A 98 -6.89 -3.06 1.55
C LEU A 98 -8.37 -2.84 1.79
N VAL A 99 -9.15 -3.92 1.82
CA VAL A 99 -10.62 -3.88 1.91
C VAL A 99 -11.10 -4.44 3.23
N LYS A 100 -12.12 -3.81 3.81
CA LYS A 100 -12.79 -4.25 5.04
C LYS A 100 -14.30 -4.18 4.85
N ASN A 101 -14.98 -5.31 4.99
CA ASN A 101 -16.44 -5.42 4.83
C ASN A 101 -16.96 -4.87 3.48
N GLY A 102 -16.15 -4.95 2.42
CA GLY A 102 -16.48 -4.41 1.10
C GLY A 102 -16.09 -2.94 0.87
N ASP A 103 -15.61 -2.24 1.90
CA ASP A 103 -15.14 -0.86 1.79
C ASP A 103 -13.61 -0.82 1.67
N GLU A 104 -13.09 -0.06 0.69
CA GLU A 104 -11.67 0.25 0.62
C GLU A 104 -11.28 1.15 1.80
N VAL A 105 -10.36 0.66 2.62
CA VAL A 105 -9.92 1.39 3.82
C VAL A 105 -8.54 2.00 3.66
N PHE A 106 -7.68 1.36 2.88
CA PHE A 106 -6.38 1.88 2.47
C PHE A 106 -6.14 1.53 1.01
N LYS A 107 -5.38 2.37 0.32
CA LYS A 107 -4.94 2.12 -1.05
C LYS A 107 -3.52 2.60 -1.23
N ILE A 108 -2.71 1.79 -1.91
CA ILE A 108 -1.34 2.12 -2.28
C ILE A 108 -1.29 2.10 -3.80
N LEU A 109 -0.82 3.22 -4.36
CA LEU A 109 -0.62 3.38 -5.79
C LEU A 109 0.86 3.61 -6.04
N ILE A 110 1.45 2.82 -6.94
CA ILE A 110 2.81 3.00 -7.43
C ILE A 110 2.71 3.23 -8.93
N ARG A 111 3.36 4.31 -9.41
CA ARG A 111 3.36 4.69 -10.82
C ARG A 111 4.78 4.88 -11.34
N ASP A 112 5.06 4.29 -12.50
CA ASP A 112 6.32 4.32 -13.22
C ASP A 112 7.56 3.94 -12.36
N GLY A 113 7.35 3.21 -11.26
CA GLY A 113 8.39 2.86 -10.28
C GLY A 113 8.99 4.06 -9.54
N VAL A 114 8.33 5.23 -9.56
CA VAL A 114 8.87 6.49 -9.01
C VAL A 114 7.91 7.14 -8.02
N SER A 115 6.62 7.20 -8.36
CA SER A 115 5.64 7.90 -7.54
C SER A 115 4.86 6.92 -6.68
N VAL A 116 4.69 7.25 -5.40
CA VAL A 116 3.85 6.48 -4.49
C VAL A 116 2.82 7.38 -3.83
N ASP A 117 1.56 7.07 -4.08
CA ASP A 117 0.43 7.66 -3.37
C ASP A 117 -0.13 6.65 -2.37
N VAL A 118 -0.44 7.14 -1.17
CA VAL A 118 -1.07 6.36 -0.11
C VAL A 118 -2.36 7.05 0.28
N LEU A 119 -3.43 6.28 0.30
CA LEU A 119 -4.75 6.74 0.66
C LEU A 119 -5.24 5.93 1.85
N GLY A 120 -6.00 6.58 2.71
CA GLY A 120 -6.52 5.94 3.90
C GLY A 120 -7.82 6.55 4.39
N SER A 121 -8.47 5.80 5.26
CA SER A 121 -9.69 6.16 5.97
C SER A 121 -9.46 6.17 7.47
N GLY A 122 -9.73 7.30 8.12
CA GLY A 122 -9.56 7.52 9.56
C GLY A 122 -8.26 8.23 9.91
N GLU A 123 -7.56 7.69 10.90
CA GLU A 123 -6.29 8.22 11.38
C GLU A 123 -5.18 8.08 10.33
N VAL A 124 -4.39 9.13 10.16
CA VAL A 124 -3.19 9.09 9.31
C VAL A 124 -2.10 8.33 10.06
N MET A 125 -1.39 7.44 9.36
CA MET A 125 -0.29 6.68 9.96
C MET A 125 0.81 7.62 10.52
N PRO A 126 1.56 7.21 11.55
CA PRO A 126 2.64 8.02 12.09
C PRO A 126 3.72 8.35 11.05
N LEU A 127 4.37 9.51 11.21
CA LEU A 127 5.51 9.92 10.38
C LEU A 127 6.68 8.92 10.44
N SER A 128 6.82 8.14 11.51
CA SER A 128 7.84 7.10 11.59
C SER A 128 7.60 5.93 10.60
N VAL A 129 6.40 5.84 10.04
CA VAL A 129 6.01 4.83 9.03
C VAL A 129 5.99 5.47 7.65
N LEU A 130 5.26 6.58 7.50
CA LEU A 130 5.09 7.26 6.21
C LEU A 130 6.33 8.05 5.76
N GLY A 131 7.15 8.49 6.72
CA GLY A 131 8.23 9.44 6.53
C GLY A 131 7.77 10.75 5.90
N LYS A 132 8.57 11.30 4.99
CA LYS A 132 8.27 12.59 4.36
C LYS A 132 7.18 12.39 3.30
N TYR A 133 6.15 13.22 3.35
CA TYR A 133 5.06 13.22 2.37
C TYR A 133 4.47 14.62 2.19
N VAL A 134 3.65 14.78 1.16
CA VAL A 134 2.77 15.93 0.97
C VAL A 134 1.31 15.46 0.95
N THR A 135 0.41 16.25 1.49
CA THR A 135 -1.04 16.00 1.37
C THR A 135 -1.52 16.39 -0.02
N VAL A 136 -2.34 15.55 -0.61
CA VAL A 136 -2.92 15.78 -1.94
C VAL A 136 -4.44 15.72 -1.89
N ASP A 137 -5.09 16.29 -2.89
CA ASP A 137 -6.54 16.25 -3.01
C ASP A 137 -7.00 14.82 -3.33
N LYS A 138 -7.71 14.20 -2.39
CA LYS A 138 -8.25 12.84 -2.52
C LYS A 138 -9.23 12.65 -3.69
N SER A 139 -9.86 13.73 -4.17
CA SER A 139 -10.77 13.68 -5.33
C SER A 139 -10.06 13.32 -6.62
N LEU A 140 -8.74 13.58 -6.72
CA LEU A 140 -7.91 13.18 -7.87
C LEU A 140 -7.83 11.66 -8.05
N PHE A 141 -8.15 10.91 -6.99
CA PHE A 141 -8.12 9.46 -6.95
C PHE A 141 -9.52 8.84 -6.84
N LEU A 142 -10.57 9.65 -6.95
CA LEU A 142 -11.96 9.24 -6.68
C LEU A 142 -12.15 8.69 -5.25
N TRP A 143 -11.30 9.11 -4.31
CA TRP A 143 -11.30 8.66 -2.91
C TRP A 143 -12.20 9.55 -2.05
N CYS A 144 -13.50 9.50 -2.33
CA CYS A 144 -14.54 10.35 -1.70
C CYS A 144 -15.25 9.67 -0.54
#